data_AF-A0A929DGX5-F1
#
_entry.id   AF-A0A929DGX5-F1
#
_cell.length_a   1.000
_cell.length_b   1.000
_cell.length_c   1.000
_cell.angle_alpha   90.00
_cell.angle_beta   90.00
_cell.angle_gamma   90.00
#
_symmetry.space_group_name_H-M   'P 1'
#
loop_
_entity.id
_entity.type
_entity.pdbx_description
1 polymer ?
#
loop_
_entity_poly.entity_id
_entity_poly.type
_entity_poly.pdbx_seq_one_letter_code
_entity_poly.pdbx_strand_id
1 'polypeptide(L)' 'MWFLGENDLKKPLYDFKTCGCSDGIEKYGLNRNQGAESIITYKMAHMTVLLAYQQEINQMK' A
#
# COMPACT_ATOMS: atom_id res chain seq x y z
N MET A 1 -6.54 -3.22 2.47
CA MET A 1 -5.61 -2.48 1.59
C MET A 1 -4.61 -3.41 0.90
N TRP A 2 -4.51 -3.37 -0.43
CA TRP A 2 -3.68 -4.30 -1.24
C TRP A 2 -2.19 -4.33 -0.85
N PHE A 3 -1.57 -3.16 -0.61
CA PHE A 3 -0.18 -3.03 -0.17
C PHE A 3 0.12 -3.66 1.20
N LEU A 4 -0.92 -3.90 2.03
CA LEU A 4 -0.79 -4.43 3.38
C LEU A 4 -1.09 -5.94 3.47
N GLY A 5 -1.22 -6.63 2.31
CA GLY A 5 -1.43 -8.08 2.26
C GLY A 5 -2.83 -8.49 1.80
N GLU A 6 -3.72 -7.57 1.46
CA GLU A 6 -4.96 -7.90 0.74
C GLU A 6 -4.71 -8.03 -0.77
N ASN A 7 -3.77 -8.92 -1.10
CA ASN A 7 -3.37 -9.25 -2.46
C ASN A 7 -3.28 -10.76 -2.63
N ASP A 8 -2.99 -11.22 -3.85
CA ASP A 8 -3.00 -12.63 -4.21
C ASP A 8 -1.98 -13.47 -3.42
N LEU A 9 -0.87 -12.85 -2.99
CA LEU A 9 0.16 -13.53 -2.21
C LEU A 9 -0.08 -13.49 -0.69
N LYS A 10 -1.10 -12.76 -0.22
CA LYS A 10 -1.36 -12.52 1.21
C LYS A 10 -0.13 -12.00 1.97
N LYS A 11 0.72 -11.23 1.29
CA LYS A 11 1.97 -10.68 1.83
C LYS A 11 2.00 -9.17 1.71
N PRO A 12 2.46 -8.44 2.74
CA PRO A 12 2.60 -7.00 2.65
C PRO A 12 3.72 -6.63 1.67
N LEU A 13 3.51 -5.59 0.88
CA LEU A 13 4.55 -4.95 0.08
C LEU A 13 5.25 -3.85 0.88
N TYR A 14 4.51 -3.17 1.77
CA TYR A 14 5.05 -2.16 2.68
C TYR A 14 5.48 -2.80 4.01
N ASP A 15 6.71 -2.54 4.43
CA ASP A 15 7.24 -2.96 5.72
C ASP A 15 7.29 -1.78 6.71
N PHE A 16 6.51 -1.87 7.79
CA PHE A 16 6.45 -0.83 8.82
C PHE A 16 7.75 -0.67 9.61
N LYS A 17 8.61 -1.69 9.67
CA LYS A 17 9.88 -1.63 10.41
C LYS A 17 10.94 -0.86 9.63
N THR A 18 11.02 -1.09 8.32
CA THR A 18 12.04 -0.47 7.45
C THR A 18 11.51 0.76 6.72
N CYS A 19 10.19 0.98 6.73
CA CYS A 19 9.48 1.97 5.91
C CYS A 19 9.70 1.80 4.39
N GLY A 20 10.18 0.63 3.96
CA GLY A 20 10.35 0.27 2.57
C GLY A 20 9.06 -0.26 1.93
N CYS A 21 8.96 -0.14 0.62
CA CYS A 21 7.86 -0.72 -0.16
C CYS A 21 8.41 -1.49 -1.35
N SER A 22 8.03 -2.75 -1.49
CA SER A 22 8.28 -3.54 -2.69
C SER A 22 7.53 -2.94 -3.90
N ASP A 23 8.12 -2.99 -5.09
CA ASP A 23 7.50 -2.47 -6.32
C ASP A 23 6.17 -3.17 -6.66
N GLY A 24 6.08 -4.48 -6.42
CA GLY A 24 4.93 -5.24 -6.87
C GLY A 24 5.01 -6.74 -6.59
N ILE A 25 4.04 -7.45 -7.17
CA ILE A 25 3.95 -8.91 -7.19
C ILE A 25 4.35 -9.41 -8.58
N GLU A 26 5.23 -10.39 -8.61
CA GLU A 26 5.64 -11.13 -9.80
C GLU A 26 5.28 -12.61 -9.67
N LYS A 27 5.42 -13.35 -10.78
CA LYS A 27 5.14 -14.80 -10.85
C LYS A 27 5.81 -15.61 -9.73
N TYR A 28 6.98 -15.18 -9.26
CA TYR A 28 7.79 -15.90 -8.28
C TYR A 28 7.76 -15.30 -6.87
N GLY A 29 6.99 -14.24 -6.64
CA GLY A 29 6.88 -13.59 -5.33
C GLY A 29 6.89 -12.08 -5.39
N LEU A 30 7.31 -11.45 -4.29
CA LEU A 30 7.46 -9.99 -4.21
C LEU A 30 8.70 -9.55 -4.98
N ASN A 31 8.55 -8.53 -5.83
CA ASN A 31 9.69 -7.81 -6.39
C ASN A 31 10.37 -7.04 -5.25
N ARG A 32 11.66 -7.31 -5.02
CA ARG A 32 12.42 -6.75 -3.90
C ARG A 32 12.98 -5.35 -4.16
N ASN A 33 12.77 -4.79 -5.35
CA ASN A 33 13.09 -3.40 -5.62
C ASN A 33 12.22 -2.52 -4.72
N GLN A 34 12.85 -1.52 -4.12
CA GLN A 34 12.24 -0.62 -3.13
C GLN A 34 12.61 0.82 -3.46
N GLY A 35 12.43 1.19 -4.73
CA GLY A 35 12.71 2.53 -5.23
C GLY A 35 11.76 3.57 -4.62
N ALA A 36 12.02 4.86 -4.90
CA ALA A 36 11.15 5.93 -4.44
C ALA A 36 9.72 5.80 -5.00
N GLU A 37 9.59 5.29 -6.23
CA GLU A 37 8.31 5.13 -6.95
C GLU A 37 7.34 4.23 -6.19
N SER A 38 7.82 3.12 -5.60
CA SER A 38 6.96 2.19 -4.85
C SER A 38 6.45 2.81 -3.56
N ILE A 39 7.30 3.56 -2.85
CA ILE A 39 6.92 4.27 -1.62
C ILE A 39 5.90 5.37 -1.93
N ILE A 40 6.13 6.16 -2.97
CA ILE A 40 5.18 7.22 -3.41
C ILE A 40 3.84 6.58 -3.74
N THR A 41 3.83 5.48 -4.50
CA THR A 41 2.61 4.76 -4.87
C THR A 41 1.85 4.26 -3.65
N TYR A 42 2.53 3.64 -2.69
CA TYR A 42 1.92 3.22 -1.44
C TYR A 42 1.32 4.40 -0.67
N LYS A 43 2.05 5.52 -0.53
CA LYS A 43 1.59 6.71 0.19
C LYS A 43 0.37 7.36 -0.48
N MET A 44 0.36 7.44 -1.81
CA MET A 44 -0.78 7.92 -2.58
C MET A 44 -2.01 7.04 -2.32
N ALA A 45 -1.89 5.72 -2.49
CA ALA A 45 -2.99 4.79 -2.24
C ALA A 45 -3.50 4.87 -0.79
N HIS A 46 -2.59 4.98 0.18
CA HIS A 46 -2.93 5.11 1.59
C HIS A 46 -3.71 6.40 1.85
N MET A 47 -3.22 7.53 1.34
CA MET A 47 -3.85 8.83 1.51
C MET A 47 -5.22 8.88 0.83
N THR A 48 -5.37 8.33 -0.37
CA THR A 48 -6.66 8.26 -1.07
C THR A 48 -7.70 7.51 -0.24
N VAL A 49 -7.33 6.36 0.31
CA VAL A 49 -8.23 5.56 1.17
C VAL A 49 -8.59 6.34 2.43
N LEU A 50 -7.62 6.96 3.10
CA LEU A 50 -7.88 7.78 4.30
C LEU A 50 -8.81 8.96 4.01
N LEU A 51 -8.62 9.66 2.88
CA LEU A 51 -9.48 10.77 2.49
C LEU A 51 -10.90 10.32 2.19
N ALA A 52 -11.08 9.18 1.52
CA ALA A 52 -12.40 8.61 1.28
C ALA A 52 -13.12 8.29 2.59
N TYR A 53 -12.45 7.63 3.54
CA TYR A 53 -13.02 7.37 4.86
C TYR A 53 -13.38 8.67 5.61
N GLN A 54 -12.52 9.68 5.54
CA GLN A 54 -12.80 10.97 6.18
C GLN A 54 -14.03 11.66 5.57
N GLN A 55 -14.21 11.56 4.25
CA GLN A 55 -15.38 12.09 3.55
C GLN A 55 -16.67 11.38 3.96
N GLU A 56 -16.64 10.05 4.11
CA GLU A 56 -17.79 9.28 4.61
C GLU A 56 -18.16 9.69 6.04
N ILE A 57 -17.16 9.81 6.93
CA ILE A 57 -17.38 10.26 8.31
C ILE A 57 -18.00 11.66 8.35
N ASN A 58 -17.54 12.57 7.48
CA ASN A 58 -18.07 13.93 7.43
C ASN A 58 -19.50 13.98 6.87
N GLN A 59 -19.91 13.04 6.02
CA GLN A 59 -21.29 12.93 5.51
C GLN A 59 -22.26 12.32 6.53
N MET A 60 -21.75 11.54 7.50
CA MET A 60 -22.54 10.96 8.58
C MET A 60 -22.77 11.91 9.76
N LYS A 61 -22.01 13.01 9.84
CA LYS A 61 -22.16 14.06 10.85
C LYS A 61 -23.13 15.13 10.36
#